data_AF-A0A016UC59-F1
#
_entry.id   AF-A0A016UC59-F1
#
_cell.length_a   1.000
_cell.length_b   1.000
_cell.length_c   1.000
_cell.angle_alpha   90.00
_cell.angle_beta   90.00
_cell.angle_gamma   90.00
#
_symmetry.space_group_name_H-M   'P 1'
#
loop_
_entity.id
_entity.type
_entity.pdbx_description
1 polymer ?
#
loop_
_entity_poly.entity_id
_entity_poly.type
_entity_poly.pdbx_seq_one_letter_code
_entity_poly.pdbx_strand_id
1 'polypeptide(L)'
;MVSRFAVEVMPALPRVDRIKTIYSAAKALNYGWMFTDFLKTPMYNGVSRYIPQLHRITFRFCKQSEGSVGVRNFIEHKLLNLGQQWPSVVVYTQPVRNTNPVIRAEYGNGRIVQLNAKNMSMADVERDVNLLYSRSGQPVVKLTSPQNSASPSVQGEWTPVTWLPSRMNNAALPQPEFSRHKTSKVTATDYLLEEQKRKDTQ
;
A
#
# COMPACT_ATOMS: atom_id res chain seq x y z
N MET A 1 -68.63 9.31 35.71
CA MET A 1 -67.65 10.07 34.91
C MET A 1 -66.32 9.31 34.97
N VAL A 2 -66.07 8.40 34.01
CA VAL A 2 -64.86 7.56 34.02
C VAL A 2 -63.86 8.17 33.05
N SER A 3 -62.76 8.69 33.60
CA SER A 3 -61.64 9.27 32.86
C SER A 3 -60.86 8.17 32.15
N ARG A 4 -60.69 8.29 30.83
CA ARG A 4 -59.82 7.41 30.03
C ARG A 4 -58.38 7.92 30.14
N PHE A 5 -57.50 7.12 30.75
CA PHE A 5 -56.06 7.32 30.67
C PHE A 5 -55.58 6.98 29.25
N ALA A 6 -55.00 7.96 28.56
CA ALA A 6 -54.34 7.75 27.28
C ALA A 6 -52.97 7.10 27.52
N VAL A 7 -52.77 5.90 26.96
CA VAL A 7 -51.46 5.25 26.91
C VAL A 7 -50.65 5.93 25.81
N GLU A 8 -49.60 6.64 26.20
CA GLU A 8 -48.66 7.27 25.27
C GLU A 8 -47.84 6.18 24.56
N VAL A 9 -48.10 5.99 23.27
CA VAL A 9 -47.40 5.00 22.43
C VAL A 9 -46.01 5.55 22.11
N MET A 10 -44.96 4.91 22.63
CA MET A 10 -43.58 5.28 22.26
C MET A 10 -43.35 5.10 20.75
N PRO A 11 -42.65 6.03 20.08
CA PRO A 11 -42.35 5.91 18.67
C PRO A 11 -41.48 4.68 18.42
N ALA A 12 -41.74 3.97 17.33
CA ALA A 12 -41.01 2.76 16.97
C ALA A 12 -39.50 3.06 16.83
N LEU A 13 -38.69 2.46 17.70
CA LEU A 13 -37.24 2.47 17.57
C LEU A 13 -36.85 1.68 16.30
N PRO A 14 -36.13 2.28 15.34
CA PRO A 14 -35.72 1.56 14.14
C PRO A 14 -34.75 0.43 14.52
N ARG A 15 -35.08 -0.82 14.17
CA ARG A 15 -34.17 -1.97 14.35
C ARG A 15 -32.89 -1.73 13.54
N VAL A 16 -31.78 -1.52 14.25
CA VAL A 16 -30.42 -1.31 13.72
C VAL A 16 -29.97 -2.46 12.79
N ASP A 17 -30.58 -3.65 12.92
CA ASP A 17 -30.25 -4.82 12.11
C ASP A 17 -30.49 -4.65 10.61
N ARG A 18 -31.46 -3.83 10.19
CA ARG A 18 -31.68 -3.55 8.75
C ARG A 18 -30.64 -2.59 8.16
N ILE A 19 -30.00 -1.79 8.99
CA ILE A 19 -28.91 -0.90 8.56
C ILE A 19 -27.64 -1.72 8.32
N LYS A 20 -27.41 -2.79 9.10
CA LYS A 20 -26.22 -3.64 8.98
C LYS A 20 -26.05 -4.23 7.58
N THR A 21 -27.13 -4.69 6.94
CA THR A 21 -27.09 -5.24 5.58
C THR A 21 -26.76 -4.16 4.55
N ILE A 22 -27.35 -2.97 4.69
CA ILE A 22 -27.06 -1.81 3.83
C ILE A 22 -25.61 -1.34 4.04
N TYR A 23 -25.13 -1.32 5.28
CA TYR A 23 -23.76 -0.94 5.63
C TYR A 23 -22.74 -1.96 5.12
N SER A 24 -23.05 -3.26 5.21
CA SER A 24 -22.22 -4.34 4.70
C SER A 24 -22.20 -4.36 3.16
N ALA A 25 -23.35 -4.13 2.51
CA ALA A 25 -23.45 -3.97 1.06
C ALA A 25 -22.74 -2.70 0.57
N ALA A 26 -22.84 -1.58 1.29
CA ALA A 26 -22.11 -0.35 0.98
C ALA A 26 -20.60 -0.51 1.20
N LYS A 27 -20.18 -1.26 2.22
CA LYS A 27 -18.77 -1.64 2.44
C LYS A 27 -18.29 -2.63 1.36
N ALA A 28 -19.17 -3.50 0.87
CA ALA A 28 -18.87 -4.42 -0.21
C ALA A 28 -18.74 -3.71 -1.56
N LEU A 29 -19.63 -2.74 -1.84
CA LEU A 29 -19.54 -1.84 -2.99
C LEU A 29 -18.26 -1.01 -2.93
N ASN A 30 -17.80 -0.58 -1.74
CA ASN A 30 -16.49 0.07 -1.58
C ASN A 30 -15.30 -0.82 -2.04
N TYR A 31 -15.41 -2.16 -2.05
CA TYR A 31 -14.34 -3.01 -2.62
C TYR A 31 -14.23 -2.91 -4.14
N GLY A 32 -15.31 -2.53 -4.86
CA GLY A 32 -15.27 -2.29 -6.30
C GLY A 32 -14.53 -1.02 -6.71
N TRP A 33 -14.37 -0.07 -5.77
CA TRP A 33 -13.71 1.24 -5.99
C TRP A 33 -12.38 1.35 -5.24
N MET A 34 -11.92 0.29 -4.57
CA MET A 34 -10.62 0.32 -3.91
C MET A 34 -9.54 0.31 -5.00
N PHE A 35 -8.94 1.47 -5.23
CA PHE A 35 -7.79 1.57 -6.12
C PHE A 35 -6.72 0.58 -5.62
N THR A 36 -6.36 -0.37 -6.47
CA THR A 36 -5.23 -1.28 -6.28
C THR A 36 -4.13 -0.90 -7.24
N ASP A 37 -2.89 -1.12 -6.84
CA ASP A 37 -1.74 -0.96 -7.73
C ASP A 37 -0.67 -2.01 -7.40
N PHE A 38 0.31 -2.14 -8.28
CA PHE A 38 1.50 -2.93 -8.05
C PHE A 38 2.61 -2.05 -7.46
N LEU A 39 3.53 -2.66 -6.72
CA LEU A 39 4.68 -1.95 -6.17
C LEU A 39 5.54 -1.38 -7.31
N LYS A 40 5.77 -0.06 -7.31
CA LYS A 40 6.56 0.63 -8.34
C LYS A 40 7.55 1.59 -7.67
N THR A 41 8.77 1.62 -8.19
CA THR A 41 9.78 2.61 -7.80
C THR A 41 9.76 3.77 -8.80
N PRO A 42 9.76 5.04 -8.35
CA PRO A 42 9.82 6.17 -9.26
C PRO A 42 11.19 6.19 -9.94
N MET A 43 11.25 6.18 -11.27
CA MET A 43 12.49 6.24 -12.06
C MET A 43 13.57 5.23 -11.62
N TYR A 44 13.18 4.01 -11.22
CA TYR A 44 14.11 2.98 -10.73
C TYR A 44 15.06 3.49 -9.62
N ASN A 45 14.55 4.36 -8.75
CA ASN A 45 15.32 4.94 -7.65
C ASN A 45 15.97 3.84 -6.79
N GLY A 46 17.27 4.01 -6.49
CA GLY A 46 18.05 3.03 -5.72
C GLY A 46 18.80 1.98 -6.55
N VAL A 47 18.58 1.88 -7.87
CA VAL A 47 19.39 0.99 -8.73
C VAL A 47 20.80 1.55 -8.96
N SER A 48 20.90 2.84 -9.32
CA SER A 48 22.20 3.50 -9.53
C SER A 48 22.53 4.48 -8.40
N ARG A 49 21.58 5.34 -8.06
CA ARG A 49 21.68 6.31 -6.97
C ARG A 49 20.31 6.53 -6.33
N TYR A 50 20.32 7.00 -5.09
CA TYR A 50 19.12 7.46 -4.42
C TYR A 50 18.87 8.95 -4.69
N ILE A 51 17.65 9.28 -5.11
CA ILE A 51 17.16 10.65 -5.31
C ILE A 51 15.94 10.85 -4.39
N PRO A 52 15.98 11.83 -3.46
CA PRO A 52 14.82 12.22 -2.66
C PRO A 52 13.65 12.64 -3.56
N GLN A 53 12.45 12.09 -3.29
CA GLN A 53 11.29 12.34 -4.15
C GLN A 53 10.54 13.61 -3.77
N LEU A 54 10.56 14.00 -2.50
CA LEU A 54 10.00 15.26 -2.04
C LEU A 54 10.90 16.41 -2.53
N HIS A 55 10.33 17.37 -3.26
CA HIS A 55 11.08 18.53 -3.77
C HIS A 55 10.73 19.81 -3.02
N ARG A 56 9.47 19.96 -2.62
CA ARG A 56 8.96 21.18 -1.99
C ARG A 56 7.98 20.84 -0.88
N ILE A 57 8.13 21.51 0.26
CA ILE A 57 7.17 21.47 1.35
C ILE A 57 6.76 22.89 1.73
N THR A 58 5.46 23.13 1.81
CA THR A 58 4.89 24.44 2.16
C THR A 58 4.07 24.30 3.44
N PHE A 59 4.46 25.03 4.48
CA PHE A 59 3.72 25.18 5.73
C PHE A 59 2.82 26.40 5.64
N ARG A 60 1.51 26.19 5.55
CA ARG A 60 0.50 27.26 5.69
C ARG A 60 -0.03 27.24 7.11
N PHE A 61 0.02 28.36 7.82
CA PHE A 61 -0.44 28.42 9.22
C PHE A 61 -0.88 29.82 9.61
N CYS A 62 -1.71 29.94 10.65
CA CYS A 62 -2.09 31.23 11.22
C CYS A 62 -1.19 31.60 12.39
N LYS A 63 -0.79 32.88 12.47
CA LYS A 63 0.05 33.40 13.56
C LYS A 63 -0.67 33.43 14.92
N GLN A 64 -1.98 33.66 14.91
CA GLN A 64 -2.77 33.91 16.12
C GLN A 64 -3.65 32.71 16.52
N SER A 65 -4.00 31.84 15.59
CA SER A 65 -4.91 30.73 15.87
C SER A 65 -4.26 29.68 16.77
N GLU A 66 -5.00 29.23 17.78
CA GLU A 66 -4.61 28.14 18.66
C GLU A 66 -4.40 26.83 17.90
N GLY A 67 -5.24 26.56 16.90
CA GLY A 67 -5.11 25.33 16.11
C GLY A 67 -3.84 25.23 15.27
N SER A 68 -3.08 26.32 15.15
CA SER A 68 -1.77 26.38 14.49
C SER A 68 -0.58 26.34 15.46
N VAL A 69 -0.79 26.17 16.78
CA VAL A 69 0.28 26.20 17.79
C VAL A 69 1.37 25.15 17.51
N GLY A 70 1.01 23.90 17.25
CA GLY A 70 2.01 22.84 17.00
C GLY A 70 2.90 23.12 15.78
N VAL A 71 2.32 23.65 14.70
CA VAL A 71 3.07 24.03 13.49
C VAL A 71 3.98 25.23 13.75
N ARG A 72 3.54 26.22 14.55
CA ARG A 72 4.40 27.36 14.93
C ARG A 72 5.61 26.90 15.75
N ASN A 73 5.37 26.10 16.78
CA ASN A 73 6.45 25.57 17.62
C ASN A 73 7.44 24.73 16.80
N PHE A 74 6.94 23.93 15.85
CA PHE A 74 7.78 23.17 14.91
C PHE A 74 8.65 24.10 14.04
N ILE A 75 8.05 25.17 13.50
CA ILE A 75 8.77 26.16 12.68
C ILE A 75 9.88 26.85 13.47
N GLU A 76 9.61 27.23 14.72
CA GLU A 76 10.55 27.93 15.58
C GLU A 76 11.72 27.05 16.04
N HIS A 77 11.46 25.78 16.39
CA HIS A 77 12.48 24.93 17.02
C HIS A 77 13.16 23.91 16.09
N LYS A 78 12.47 23.42 15.05
CA LYS A 78 12.90 22.23 14.29
C LYS A 78 13.19 22.51 12.82
N LEU A 79 12.59 23.55 12.24
CA LEU A 79 12.66 23.79 10.80
C LEU A 79 14.07 23.96 10.25
N LEU A 80 14.91 24.72 10.97
CA LEU A 80 16.29 25.00 10.55
C LEU A 80 17.14 23.72 10.55
N ASN A 81 17.01 22.91 11.61
CA ASN A 81 17.72 21.63 11.72
C ASN A 81 17.29 20.68 10.60
N LEU A 82 16.00 20.67 10.27
CA LEU A 82 15.46 19.85 9.19
C LEU A 82 15.96 20.30 7.81
N GLY A 83 16.06 21.61 7.57
CA GLY A 83 16.64 22.15 6.33
C GLY A 83 18.13 21.80 6.16
N GLN A 84 18.88 21.75 7.26
CA GLN A 84 20.28 21.29 7.24
C GLN A 84 20.39 19.79 6.97
N GLN A 85 19.48 18.99 7.51
CA GLN A 85 19.45 17.54 7.29
C GLN A 85 19.08 17.17 5.84
N TRP A 86 18.15 17.91 5.24
CA TRP A 86 17.61 17.63 3.91
C TRP A 86 17.78 18.82 2.94
N PRO A 87 19.02 19.12 2.49
CA PRO A 87 19.30 20.30 1.69
C PRO A 87 18.67 20.27 0.28
N SER A 88 18.23 19.11 -0.20
CA SER A 88 17.60 18.98 -1.51
C SER A 88 16.15 19.46 -1.56
N VAL A 89 15.52 19.68 -0.40
CA VAL A 89 14.10 20.01 -0.32
C VAL A 89 13.90 21.49 -0.01
N VAL A 90 13.10 22.16 -0.83
CA VAL A 90 12.77 23.57 -0.63
C VAL A 90 11.63 23.70 0.37
N VAL A 91 11.87 24.45 1.45
CA VAL A 91 10.91 24.66 2.53
C VAL A 91 10.34 26.08 2.44
N TYR A 92 9.01 26.19 2.35
CA TYR A 92 8.29 27.47 2.39
C TYR A 92 7.45 27.58 3.65
N THR A 93 7.47 28.76 4.28
CA THR A 93 6.57 29.13 5.37
C THR A 93 5.66 30.26 4.92
N GLN A 94 4.35 30.03 5.00
CA GLN A 94 3.32 30.95 4.54
C GLN A 94 2.37 31.27 5.69
N PRO A 95 2.57 32.38 6.41
CA PRO A 95 1.63 32.82 7.43
C PRO A 95 0.36 33.37 6.77
N VAL A 96 -0.78 32.73 7.01
CA VAL A 96 -2.10 33.10 6.47
C VAL A 96 -3.07 33.31 7.64
N ARG A 97 -3.82 34.42 7.63
CA ARG A 97 -4.79 34.74 8.69
C ARG A 97 -6.02 33.83 8.61
N ASN A 98 -6.64 33.56 9.77
CA ASN A 98 -7.93 32.85 9.91
C ASN A 98 -8.05 31.53 9.14
N THR A 99 -6.95 30.79 8.98
CA THR A 99 -6.90 29.54 8.21
C THR A 99 -6.40 28.39 9.08
N ASN A 100 -6.95 27.19 8.89
CA ASN A 100 -6.42 25.98 9.52
C ASN A 100 -5.03 25.67 8.97
N PRO A 101 -4.09 25.19 9.79
CA PRO A 101 -2.75 24.91 9.32
C PRO A 101 -2.75 23.72 8.36
N VAL A 102 -2.01 23.84 7.26
CA VAL A 102 -1.92 22.84 6.20
C VAL A 102 -0.45 22.67 5.82
N ILE A 103 -0.04 21.41 5.72
CA ILE A 103 1.29 21.03 5.22
C ILE A 103 1.09 20.47 3.83
N ARG A 104 1.69 21.11 2.83
CA ARG A 104 1.58 20.71 1.42
C ARG A 104 2.95 20.26 0.91
N ALA A 105 3.05 18.99 0.55
CA ALA A 105 4.24 18.34 0.01
C ALA A 105 4.08 18.08 -1.48
N GLU A 106 5.10 18.42 -2.27
CA GLU A 106 5.14 18.17 -3.71
C GLU A 106 6.29 17.23 -4.07
N TYR A 107 5.96 16.20 -4.83
CA TYR A 107 6.87 15.13 -5.21
C TYR A 107 7.31 15.26 -6.67
N GLY A 108 8.43 14.61 -7.01
CA GLY A 108 9.01 14.65 -8.36
C GLY A 108 8.13 14.06 -9.46
N ASN A 109 7.15 13.23 -9.10
CA ASN A 109 6.13 12.72 -10.02
C ASN A 109 4.97 13.70 -10.28
N GLY A 110 5.05 14.93 -9.76
CA GLY A 110 4.01 15.96 -9.86
C GLY A 110 2.85 15.78 -8.88
N ARG A 111 2.82 14.72 -8.07
CA ARG A 111 1.77 14.54 -7.06
C ARG A 111 1.98 15.49 -5.89
N ILE A 112 0.85 15.92 -5.34
CA ILE A 112 0.77 16.79 -4.19
C ILE A 112 0.07 16.02 -3.07
N VAL A 113 0.71 15.95 -1.91
CA VAL A 113 0.09 15.41 -0.68
C VAL A 113 -0.17 16.59 0.25
N GLN A 114 -1.39 16.69 0.73
CA GLN A 114 -1.81 17.73 1.65
C GLN A 114 -2.27 17.10 2.96
N LEU A 115 -1.68 17.55 4.08
CA LEU A 115 -2.07 17.16 5.43
C LEU A 115 -2.68 18.36 6.16
N ASN A 116 -3.80 18.13 6.84
CA ASN A 116 -4.39 19.11 7.74
C ASN A 116 -3.75 18.94 9.12
N ALA A 117 -3.08 19.98 9.61
CA ALA A 117 -2.31 19.93 10.86
C ALA A 117 -3.03 20.62 12.04
N LYS A 118 -4.37 20.75 11.97
CA LYS A 118 -5.17 21.44 12.99
C LYS A 118 -5.07 20.73 14.33
N ASN A 119 -4.75 21.50 15.39
CA ASN A 119 -4.66 21.02 16.78
C ASN A 119 -3.66 19.87 16.99
N MET A 120 -2.67 19.72 16.10
CA MET A 120 -1.60 18.75 16.28
C MET A 120 -0.54 19.28 17.25
N SER A 121 0.07 18.37 18.01
CA SER A 121 1.25 18.71 18.81
C SER A 121 2.48 18.90 17.91
N MET A 122 3.52 19.56 18.42
CA MET A 122 4.78 19.69 17.68
C MET A 122 5.39 18.33 17.29
N ALA A 123 5.27 17.34 18.19
CA ALA A 123 5.82 16.00 17.96
C ALA A 123 5.05 15.23 16.87
N ASP A 124 3.73 15.41 16.80
CA ASP A 124 2.92 14.81 15.73
C ASP A 124 3.23 15.47 14.38
N VAL A 125 3.39 16.79 14.34
CA VAL A 125 3.83 17.50 13.14
C VAL A 125 5.21 17.01 12.68
N GLU A 126 6.17 16.83 13.60
CA GLU A 126 7.50 16.30 13.29
C GLU A 126 7.41 14.87 12.70
N ARG A 127 6.56 14.01 13.28
CA ARG A 127 6.30 12.65 12.77
C ARG A 127 5.73 12.67 11.36
N ASP A 128 4.73 13.51 11.10
CA ASP A 128 4.08 13.62 9.80
C ASP A 128 5.02 14.21 8.75
N VAL A 129 5.83 15.20 9.12
CA VAL A 129 6.85 15.75 8.22
C VAL A 129 7.89 14.68 7.88
N ASN A 130 8.41 13.92 8.85
CA ASN A 130 9.34 12.82 8.59
C ASN A 130 8.73 11.75 7.67
N LEU A 131 7.43 11.46 7.81
CA LEU A 131 6.71 10.58 6.89
C LEU A 131 6.68 11.16 5.46
N LEU A 132 6.43 12.47 5.31
CA LEU A 132 6.42 13.12 3.98
C LEU A 132 7.80 13.05 3.30
N TYR A 133 8.89 13.23 4.04
CA TYR A 133 10.26 13.08 3.54
C TYR A 133 10.59 11.64 3.11
N SER A 134 10.08 10.66 3.85
CA SER A 134 10.35 9.23 3.59
C SER A 134 9.51 8.66 2.44
N ARG A 135 8.52 9.41 1.95
CA ARG A 135 7.57 8.95 0.93
C ARG A 135 8.08 9.15 -0.50
N SER A 136 7.60 8.29 -1.40
CA SER A 136 7.90 8.33 -2.83
C SER A 136 6.96 9.22 -3.66
N GLY A 137 5.84 9.68 -3.07
CA GLY A 137 4.77 10.37 -3.80
C GLY A 137 3.83 9.45 -4.58
N GLN A 138 3.99 8.12 -4.49
CA GLN A 138 3.01 7.17 -5.04
C GLN A 138 1.70 7.16 -4.22
N PRO A 139 0.55 6.78 -4.81
CA PRO A 139 -0.71 6.90 -4.12
C PRO A 139 -0.80 5.82 -3.03
N VAL A 140 -1.53 6.12 -1.96
CA VAL A 140 -1.72 5.18 -0.85
C VAL A 140 -2.86 4.24 -1.22
N VAL A 141 -2.50 3.12 -1.82
CA VAL A 141 -3.43 2.13 -2.36
C VAL A 141 -3.10 0.75 -1.83
N LYS A 142 -4.06 -0.17 -1.92
CA LYS A 142 -3.79 -1.57 -1.59
C LYS A 142 -2.86 -2.13 -2.67
N LEU A 143 -1.69 -2.59 -2.24
CA LEU A 143 -0.77 -3.27 -3.15
C LEU A 143 -1.27 -4.69 -3.41
N THR A 144 -1.38 -5.05 -4.69
CA THR A 144 -1.75 -6.42 -5.10
C THR A 144 -0.65 -7.42 -4.75
N SER A 145 0.61 -7.01 -4.92
CA SER A 145 1.79 -7.80 -4.59
C SER A 145 2.81 -6.91 -3.87
N PRO A 146 3.48 -7.42 -2.82
CA PRO A 146 4.56 -6.72 -2.14
C PRO A 146 5.88 -6.74 -2.94
N GLN A 147 5.95 -7.53 -4.02
CA GLN A 147 7.13 -7.66 -4.87
C GLN A 147 6.82 -7.29 -6.32
N ASN A 148 7.81 -6.72 -7.00
CA ASN A 148 7.77 -6.42 -8.42
C ASN A 148 9.15 -6.67 -9.03
N SER A 149 9.19 -7.26 -10.22
CA SER A 149 10.41 -7.48 -11.00
C SER A 149 10.16 -7.09 -12.45
N ALA A 150 11.17 -6.50 -13.09
CA ALA A 150 11.13 -6.23 -14.53
C ALA A 150 11.25 -7.52 -15.36
N SER A 151 11.97 -8.52 -14.84
CA SER A 151 12.08 -9.85 -15.46
C SER A 151 11.50 -10.91 -14.53
N PRO A 152 10.35 -11.52 -14.87
CA PRO A 152 9.70 -12.50 -14.00
C PRO A 152 10.38 -13.89 -14.03
N SER A 153 11.08 -14.24 -15.12
CA SER A 153 11.84 -15.50 -15.24
C SER A 153 13.20 -15.29 -15.90
N VAL A 154 14.20 -16.03 -15.42
CA VAL A 154 15.58 -15.99 -15.95
C VAL A 154 15.80 -17.05 -17.04
N GLN A 155 15.19 -18.23 -16.91
CA GLN A 155 15.40 -19.37 -17.82
C GLN A 155 14.27 -19.56 -18.83
N GLY A 156 13.29 -18.65 -18.84
CA GLY A 156 12.05 -18.76 -19.60
C GLY A 156 10.87 -19.10 -18.70
N GLU A 157 9.69 -18.58 -19.05
CA GLU A 157 8.47 -18.89 -18.32
C GLU A 157 8.03 -20.32 -18.65
N TRP A 158 7.43 -20.99 -17.66
CA TRP A 158 6.87 -22.30 -17.90
C TRP A 158 5.74 -22.22 -18.94
N THR A 159 5.77 -23.12 -19.91
CA THR A 159 4.69 -23.32 -20.86
C THR A 159 4.20 -24.75 -20.76
N PRO A 160 2.94 -25.04 -21.13
CA PRO A 160 2.43 -26.41 -21.16
C PRO A 160 3.26 -27.38 -22.01
N VAL A 161 4.08 -26.88 -22.93
CA VAL A 161 4.94 -27.67 -23.83
C VAL A 161 6.42 -27.72 -23.40
N THR A 162 6.81 -27.05 -22.31
CA THR A 162 8.23 -26.94 -21.90
C THR A 162 8.90 -28.30 -21.69
N TRP A 163 8.16 -29.28 -21.18
CA TRP A 163 8.67 -30.63 -20.92
C TRP A 163 8.10 -31.68 -21.86
N LEU A 164 7.50 -31.25 -22.97
CA LEU A 164 6.96 -32.16 -23.97
C LEU A 164 8.04 -32.52 -24.99
N PRO A 165 8.15 -33.81 -25.36
CA PRO A 165 9.07 -34.20 -26.40
C PRO A 165 8.60 -33.61 -27.74
N SER A 166 9.53 -33.05 -28.51
CA SER A 166 9.25 -32.42 -29.81
C SER A 166 8.50 -33.33 -30.80
N ARG A 167 8.66 -34.66 -30.67
CA ARG A 167 7.94 -35.65 -31.49
C ARG A 167 6.42 -35.54 -31.41
N MET A 168 5.88 -35.06 -30.29
CA MET A 168 4.43 -34.95 -30.11
C MET A 168 3.81 -33.90 -31.05
N ASN A 169 4.60 -32.95 -31.54
CA ASN A 169 4.14 -31.93 -32.48
C ASN A 169 3.84 -32.48 -33.89
N ASN A 170 4.59 -33.50 -34.32
CA ASN A 170 4.47 -34.08 -35.67
C ASN A 170 3.56 -35.31 -35.72
N ALA A 171 3.17 -35.85 -34.55
CA ALA A 171 2.45 -37.11 -34.48
C ALA A 171 0.94 -36.89 -34.66
N ALA A 172 0.32 -37.62 -35.60
CA ALA A 172 -1.14 -37.65 -35.72
C ALA A 172 -1.75 -38.37 -34.51
N LEU A 173 -2.61 -37.68 -33.76
CA LEU A 173 -3.31 -38.24 -32.60
C LEU A 173 -4.55 -39.04 -33.05
N PRO A 174 -4.94 -40.12 -32.34
CA PRO A 174 -4.39 -40.63 -31.09
C PRO A 174 -3.21 -41.62 -31.28
N GLN A 175 -2.13 -41.43 -30.52
CA GLN A 175 -1.00 -42.38 -30.47
C GLN A 175 -1.01 -43.14 -29.12
N PRO A 176 -1.03 -44.49 -29.12
CA PRO A 176 -1.00 -45.29 -27.89
C PRO A 176 0.20 -45.02 -26.99
N GLU A 177 1.36 -44.69 -27.57
CA GLU A 177 2.58 -44.38 -26.80
C GLU A 177 2.39 -43.20 -25.84
N PHE A 178 1.69 -42.14 -26.28
CA PHE A 178 1.46 -40.95 -25.46
C PHE A 178 0.35 -41.16 -24.41
N SER A 179 -0.49 -42.19 -24.57
CA SER A 179 -1.50 -42.58 -23.59
C SER A 179 -0.91 -43.45 -22.46
N ARG A 180 0.31 -43.96 -22.63
CA ARG A 180 0.96 -44.80 -21.61
C ARG A 180 1.33 -43.96 -20.39
N HIS A 181 0.92 -44.42 -19.22
CA HIS A 181 1.33 -43.81 -17.95
C HIS A 181 2.86 -43.84 -17.81
N LYS A 182 3.45 -42.71 -17.40
CA LYS A 182 4.89 -42.61 -17.12
C LYS A 182 5.18 -43.15 -15.72
N THR A 183 5.57 -44.42 -15.62
CA THR A 183 6.03 -45.01 -14.35
C THR A 183 7.52 -44.70 -14.15
N SER A 184 7.91 -44.20 -12.98
CA SER A 184 9.33 -44.12 -12.62
C SER A 184 9.88 -45.52 -12.38
N LYS A 185 11.14 -45.77 -12.76
CA LYS A 185 11.80 -47.05 -12.49
C LYS A 185 12.04 -47.29 -11.00
N VAL A 186 12.25 -46.20 -10.26
CA VAL A 186 12.54 -46.20 -8.82
C VAL A 186 11.38 -45.51 -8.11
N THR A 187 10.91 -46.09 -7.02
CA THR A 187 9.87 -45.49 -6.19
C THR A 187 10.45 -44.33 -5.38
N ALA A 188 9.65 -43.32 -5.07
CA ALA A 188 10.11 -42.20 -4.23
C ALA A 188 10.68 -42.68 -2.88
N THR A 189 10.12 -43.74 -2.30
CA THR A 189 10.63 -44.40 -1.09
C THR A 189 12.00 -45.03 -1.29
N ASP A 190 12.21 -45.76 -2.38
CA ASP A 190 13.48 -46.42 -2.66
C ASP A 190 14.60 -45.39 -2.88
N TYR A 191 14.29 -44.29 -3.56
CA TYR A 191 15.21 -43.15 -3.74
C TYR A 191 15.60 -42.51 -2.40
N LEU A 192 14.64 -42.28 -1.50
CA LEU A 192 14.93 -41.71 -0.18
C LEU A 192 15.81 -42.64 0.67
N LEU A 193 15.58 -43.95 0.60
CA LEU A 193 16.41 -44.94 1.31
C LEU A 193 17.84 -44.99 0.75
N GLU A 194 18.01 -44.88 -0.57
CA GLU A 194 19.34 -44.78 -1.18
C GLU A 194 20.07 -43.49 -0.76
N GLU A 195 19.39 -42.35 -0.79
CA GLU A 195 19.98 -41.08 -0.35
C GLU A 195 20.34 -41.07 1.14
N GLN A 196 19.52 -41.72 1.99
CA GLN A 196 19.84 -41.89 3.41
C GLN A 196 21.10 -42.74 3.60
N LYS A 197 21.21 -43.88 2.90
CA LYS A 197 22.43 -44.72 2.92
C LYS A 197 23.67 -43.96 2.44
N ARG A 198 23.55 -43.10 1.42
CA ARG A 198 24.66 -42.27 0.93
C ARG A 198 25.12 -41.25 1.97
N LYS A 199 24.20 -40.67 2.74
CA LYS A 199 24.52 -39.75 3.85
C LYS A 199 25.17 -40.47 5.02
N ASP A 200 24.70 -41.66 5.37
CA ASP A 200 25.26 -42.44 6.48
C ASP A 200 26.67 -42.99 6.19
N THR A 201 27.06 -43.03 4.90
CA THR A 201 28.39 -43.47 4.45
C THR A 201 29.41 -42.32 4.35
N GLN A 202 28.97 -41.06 4.43
CA GLN A 202 29.82 -39.85 4.44
C GLN A 202 30.16 -39.43 5.87
#